data_AF-A0A024W8H7-F1
#
_entry.id   AF-A0A024W8H7-F1
#
_cell.length_a   1.000
_cell.length_b   1.000
_cell.length_c   1.000
_cell.angle_alpha   90.00
_cell.angle_beta   90.00
_cell.angle_gamma   90.00
#
_symmetry.space_group_name_H-M   'P 1'
#
loop_
_entity.id
_entity.type
_entity.pdbx_description
1 polymer ?
#
loop_
_entity_poly.entity_id
_entity_poly.type
_entity_poly.pdbx_seq_one_letter_code
_entity_poly.pdbx_strand_id
1 'polypeptide(L)'
;MRFEQLETEQLLLQMVKEELQDRKQKGKYSGSFMGLTHFFGYQGRSSLPSEFDCKLAYAYGHAASIVIESGLTGYIVSIRGLCGNVKDWKLFAIPFISLMKILPKGQGSKYLKSASKGDLPVIPSAPVDLNGKAYRSLKIALQKWQMEDRFCNPGPIQFEGNASNYYNRILFEEQSEYFEMLRYVECYANILKDTCRFGVSADYLKNVFVQLCGMLVLAYKPNDILSNMPYIGSIEDYYDWENQRKRMN
;
A
#
# COMPACT_ATOMS: atom_id res chain seq x y z
N MET A 1 -3.10 -14.76 -26.13
CA MET A 1 -4.34 -14.01 -26.38
C MET A 1 -4.06 -12.56 -26.04
N ARG A 2 -4.42 -11.59 -26.89
CA ARG A 2 -4.32 -10.17 -26.53
C ARG A 2 -5.62 -9.81 -25.81
N PHE A 3 -5.55 -9.58 -24.50
CA PHE A 3 -6.74 -9.33 -23.68
C PHE A 3 -7.45 -8.02 -24.05
N GLU A 4 -6.74 -7.06 -24.63
CA GLU A 4 -7.29 -5.76 -25.07
C GLU A 4 -8.31 -5.87 -26.22
N GLN A 5 -8.39 -7.00 -26.91
CA GLN A 5 -9.35 -7.24 -28.00
C GLN A 5 -10.60 -8.00 -27.53
N LEU A 6 -10.64 -8.42 -26.25
CA LEU A 6 -11.75 -9.17 -25.70
C LEU A 6 -12.72 -8.20 -25.02
N GLU A 7 -13.87 -8.01 -25.64
CA GLU A 7 -14.97 -7.14 -25.18
C GLU A 7 -15.70 -7.79 -24.00
N THR A 8 -15.02 -7.84 -22.85
CA THR A 8 -15.51 -8.51 -21.62
C THR A 8 -16.84 -7.89 -21.16
N GLU A 9 -16.97 -6.58 -21.30
CA GLU A 9 -18.18 -5.83 -20.99
C GLU A 9 -19.38 -6.21 -21.86
N GLN A 10 -19.17 -6.53 -23.15
CA GLN A 10 -20.22 -7.01 -24.04
C GLN A 10 -20.68 -8.41 -23.64
N LEU A 11 -19.72 -9.29 -23.35
CA LEU A 11 -20.01 -10.64 -22.87
C LEU A 11 -20.84 -10.60 -21.57
N LEU A 12 -20.44 -9.79 -20.59
CA LEU A 12 -21.18 -9.60 -19.35
C LEU A 12 -22.59 -9.04 -19.60
N LEU A 13 -22.71 -8.06 -20.50
CA LEU A 13 -24.01 -7.49 -20.86
C LEU A 13 -24.95 -8.56 -21.45
N GLN A 14 -24.44 -9.41 -22.34
CA GLN A 14 -25.21 -10.49 -22.93
C GLN A 14 -25.68 -11.49 -21.86
N MET A 15 -24.76 -11.94 -20.99
CA MET A 15 -25.09 -12.87 -19.90
C MET A 15 -26.17 -12.31 -18.96
N VAL A 16 -26.10 -11.02 -18.62
CA VAL A 16 -27.12 -10.36 -17.77
C VAL A 16 -28.47 -10.26 -18.50
N LYS A 17 -28.48 -9.97 -19.80
CA LYS A 17 -29.73 -9.93 -20.59
C LYS A 17 -30.43 -11.28 -20.61
N GLU A 18 -29.69 -12.36 -20.85
CA GLU A 18 -30.22 -13.73 -20.87
C GLU A 18 -30.79 -14.12 -19.50
N GLU A 19 -30.05 -13.86 -18.42
CA GLU A 19 -30.52 -14.13 -17.04
C GLU A 19 -31.78 -13.34 -16.67
N LEU A 20 -31.86 -12.05 -17.03
CA LEU A 20 -33.05 -11.23 -16.75
C LEU A 20 -34.27 -11.64 -17.58
N GLN A 21 -34.07 -12.12 -18.81
CA GLN A 21 -35.15 -12.68 -19.63
C GLN A 21 -35.72 -13.95 -19.01
N ASP A 22 -34.87 -14.88 -18.56
CA ASP A 22 -35.31 -16.09 -17.85
C ASP A 22 -36.08 -15.74 -16.56
N ARG A 23 -35.58 -14.79 -15.77
CA ARG A 23 -36.31 -14.31 -14.57
C ARG A 23 -37.65 -13.67 -14.91
N LYS A 24 -37.76 -12.97 -16.04
CA LYS A 24 -39.02 -12.37 -16.50
C LYS A 24 -40.04 -13.44 -16.91
N GLN A 25 -39.60 -14.48 -17.61
CA GLN A 25 -40.45 -15.64 -17.94
C GLN A 25 -40.98 -16.35 -16.69
N LYS A 26 -40.16 -16.43 -15.64
CA LYS A 26 -40.53 -17.00 -14.32
C LYS A 26 -41.34 -16.04 -13.43
N GLY A 27 -41.66 -14.83 -13.88
CA GLY A 27 -42.37 -13.83 -13.09
C GLY A 27 -41.57 -13.25 -11.91
N LYS A 28 -40.25 -13.46 -11.85
CA LYS A 28 -39.36 -12.98 -10.76
C LYS A 28 -38.73 -11.61 -11.04
N TYR A 29 -38.94 -11.07 -12.24
CA TYR A 29 -38.45 -9.75 -12.64
C TYR A 29 -39.49 -9.02 -13.49
N SER A 30 -39.91 -7.84 -13.05
CA SER A 30 -40.89 -6.99 -13.72
C SER A 30 -40.28 -5.75 -14.39
N GLY A 31 -38.97 -5.53 -14.23
CA GLY A 31 -38.30 -4.33 -14.72
C GLY A 31 -38.01 -4.33 -16.22
N SER A 32 -37.45 -3.21 -16.67
CA SER A 32 -36.84 -3.05 -18.00
C SER A 32 -35.34 -2.85 -17.85
N PHE A 33 -34.55 -3.59 -18.63
CA PHE A 33 -33.09 -3.51 -18.59
C PHE A 33 -32.56 -3.08 -19.95
N MET A 34 -31.86 -1.95 -19.98
CA MET A 34 -31.12 -1.45 -21.12
C MET A 34 -29.69 -1.18 -20.66
N GLY A 35 -28.75 -2.00 -21.12
CA GLY A 35 -27.33 -1.80 -20.82
C GLY A 35 -26.61 -1.11 -21.96
N LEU A 36 -25.73 -0.19 -21.58
CA LEU A 36 -24.76 0.46 -22.46
C LEU A 36 -23.37 0.15 -21.95
N THR A 37 -22.47 -0.20 -22.86
CA THR A 37 -21.08 -0.57 -22.56
C THR A 37 -20.14 0.56 -22.99
N HIS A 38 -19.09 0.77 -22.21
CA HIS A 38 -18.03 1.73 -22.54
C HIS A 38 -16.68 1.06 -22.34
N PHE A 39 -15.75 1.31 -23.27
CA PHE A 39 -14.35 0.93 -23.12
C PHE A 39 -13.50 2.19 -23.06
N PHE A 40 -12.84 2.40 -21.92
CA PHE A 40 -11.99 3.55 -21.68
C PHE A 40 -10.55 3.11 -21.45
N GLY A 41 -9.66 3.45 -22.38
CA GLY A 41 -8.26 3.03 -22.34
C GLY A 41 -7.35 3.97 -23.10
N TYR A 42 -7.43 3.98 -24.43
CA TYR A 42 -6.52 4.74 -25.29
C TYR A 42 -6.46 6.23 -24.96
N GLN A 43 -7.62 6.83 -24.70
CA GLN A 43 -7.72 8.27 -24.44
C GLN A 43 -7.00 8.73 -23.16
N GLY A 44 -6.76 7.83 -22.21
CA GLY A 44 -6.04 8.15 -20.96
C GLY A 44 -4.53 7.94 -21.05
N ARG A 45 -4.01 7.25 -22.07
CA ARG A 45 -2.58 6.90 -22.16
C ARG A 45 -1.68 8.05 -22.63
N SER A 46 -2.27 9.01 -23.34
CA SER A 46 -1.55 10.18 -23.90
C SER A 46 -2.22 11.51 -23.52
N SER A 47 -2.94 11.55 -22.41
CA SER A 47 -3.48 12.79 -21.85
C SER A 47 -2.38 13.63 -21.21
N LEU A 48 -2.67 14.89 -20.92
CA LEU A 48 -1.78 15.71 -20.09
C LEU A 48 -1.59 15.03 -18.71
N PRO A 49 -0.35 14.86 -18.24
CA PRO A 49 -0.06 14.27 -16.93
C PRO A 49 -0.57 15.18 -15.82
N SER A 50 -0.99 14.60 -14.69
CA SER A 50 -1.33 15.38 -13.50
C SER A 50 -0.10 16.12 -12.98
N GLU A 51 -0.31 17.19 -12.20
CA GLU A 51 0.80 17.90 -11.54
C GLU A 51 1.63 16.96 -10.64
N PHE A 52 0.98 15.96 -10.01
CA PHE A 52 1.66 14.90 -9.27
C PHE A 52 2.57 14.06 -10.18
N ASP A 53 2.08 13.60 -11.33
CA ASP A 53 2.86 12.81 -12.29
C ASP A 53 3.99 13.62 -12.92
N CYS A 54 3.78 14.91 -13.19
CA CYS A 54 4.83 15.84 -13.64
C CYS A 54 5.99 15.91 -12.63
N LYS A 55 5.67 16.20 -11.36
CA LYS A 55 6.65 16.27 -10.26
C LYS A 55 7.37 14.94 -10.09
N LEU A 56 6.63 13.83 -10.12
CA LEU A 56 7.16 12.48 -9.94
C LEU A 56 8.10 12.08 -11.08
N ALA A 57 7.69 12.31 -12.34
CA ALA A 57 8.51 12.02 -13.51
C ALA A 57 9.80 12.85 -13.53
N TYR A 58 9.71 14.15 -13.21
CA TYR A 58 10.88 15.02 -13.10
C TYR A 58 11.85 14.53 -12.02
N ALA A 59 11.33 14.21 -10.83
CA ALA A 59 12.14 13.69 -9.73
C ALA A 59 12.79 12.33 -10.08
N TYR A 60 12.11 11.48 -10.85
CA TYR A 60 12.70 10.24 -11.36
C TYR A 60 13.85 10.48 -12.33
N GLY A 61 13.69 11.41 -13.27
CA GLY A 61 14.77 11.80 -14.18
C GLY A 61 16.00 12.33 -13.44
N HIS A 62 15.76 13.17 -12.43
CA HIS A 62 16.83 13.70 -11.57
C HIS A 62 17.50 12.62 -10.72
N ALA A 63 16.73 11.70 -10.14
CA ALA A 63 17.30 10.56 -9.43
C ALA A 63 18.17 9.69 -10.35
N ALA A 64 17.74 9.49 -11.59
CA ALA A 64 18.48 8.69 -12.56
C ALA A 64 19.80 9.36 -12.96
N SER A 65 19.83 10.70 -13.12
CA SER A 65 21.08 11.41 -13.40
C SER A 65 22.09 11.26 -12.26
N ILE A 66 21.66 11.36 -11.00
CA ILE A 66 22.53 11.14 -9.83
C ILE A 66 23.13 9.73 -9.82
N VAL A 67 22.33 8.71 -10.15
CA VAL A 67 22.80 7.31 -10.24
C VAL A 67 23.86 7.15 -11.32
N ILE A 68 23.65 7.76 -12.50
CA ILE A 68 24.60 7.73 -13.61
C ILE A 68 25.90 8.46 -13.24
N GLU A 69 25.82 9.66 -12.67
CA GLU A 69 26.97 10.45 -12.22
C GLU A 69 27.78 9.73 -11.14
N SER A 70 27.10 8.92 -10.30
CA SER A 70 27.74 8.09 -9.29
C SER A 70 28.42 6.82 -9.86
N GLY A 71 28.38 6.61 -11.19
CA GLY A 71 28.99 5.45 -11.85
C GLY A 71 28.24 4.13 -11.59
N LEU A 72 26.99 4.18 -11.15
CA LEU A 72 26.20 2.99 -10.82
C LEU A 72 25.44 2.47 -12.05
N THR A 73 25.38 1.14 -12.20
CA THR A 73 24.64 0.46 -13.28
C THR A 73 23.79 -0.69 -12.74
N GLY A 74 22.71 -1.02 -13.45
CA GLY A 74 21.79 -2.07 -13.03
C GLY A 74 20.92 -1.69 -11.82
N TYR A 75 20.61 -0.41 -11.65
CA TYR A 75 19.72 0.12 -10.60
C TYR A 75 18.42 0.68 -11.20
N ILE A 76 17.32 0.49 -10.48
CA ILE A 76 16.05 1.21 -10.68
C ILE A 76 15.98 2.34 -9.65
N VAL A 77 15.65 3.53 -10.11
CA VAL A 77 15.33 4.65 -9.23
C VAL A 77 13.92 4.52 -8.66
N SER A 78 13.76 4.89 -7.39
CA SER A 78 12.51 4.83 -6.66
C SER A 78 12.35 6.07 -5.80
N ILE A 79 11.13 6.59 -5.67
CA ILE A 79 10.84 7.70 -4.76
C ILE A 79 9.90 7.21 -3.65
N ARG A 80 10.14 7.65 -2.41
CA ARG A 80 9.29 7.39 -1.23
C ARG A 80 8.82 8.69 -0.61
N GLY A 81 7.80 8.60 0.25
CA GLY A 81 7.18 9.77 0.88
C GLY A 81 6.22 10.53 -0.03
N LEU A 82 5.63 9.85 -1.02
CA LEU A 82 4.79 10.46 -2.07
C LEU A 82 3.49 11.12 -1.56
N CYS A 83 3.06 10.80 -0.34
CA CYS A 83 1.94 11.48 0.32
C CYS A 83 2.32 12.87 0.89
N GLY A 84 3.61 13.17 0.99
CA GLY A 84 4.12 14.44 1.49
C GLY A 84 4.36 15.47 0.40
N ASN A 85 4.85 16.65 0.81
CA ASN A 85 5.33 17.64 -0.14
C ASN A 85 6.55 17.11 -0.90
N VAL A 86 6.77 17.60 -2.12
CA VAL A 86 7.91 17.19 -2.97
C VAL A 86 9.26 17.32 -2.25
N LYS A 87 9.41 18.35 -1.42
CA LYS A 87 10.60 18.60 -0.59
C LYS A 87 10.87 17.51 0.47
N ASP A 88 9.85 16.76 0.86
CA ASP A 88 9.95 15.65 1.82
C ASP A 88 10.20 14.31 1.12
N TRP A 89 10.11 14.26 -0.21
CA TRP A 89 10.33 13.04 -0.98
C TRP A 89 11.78 12.57 -0.88
N LYS A 90 11.93 11.25 -0.80
CA LYS A 90 13.23 10.59 -0.63
C LYS A 90 13.55 9.76 -1.86
N LEU A 91 14.71 10.02 -2.46
CA LEU A 91 15.20 9.34 -3.65
C LEU A 91 15.98 8.09 -3.24
N PHE A 92 15.76 6.99 -3.93
CA PHE A 92 16.41 5.71 -3.71
C PHE A 92 16.89 5.12 -5.02
N ALA A 93 17.99 4.39 -4.96
CA ALA A 93 18.44 3.50 -6.03
C ALA A 93 18.34 2.05 -5.51
N ILE A 94 17.57 1.22 -6.21
CA ILE A 94 17.31 -0.17 -5.86
C ILE A 94 18.03 -1.05 -6.88
N PRO A 95 18.90 -2.00 -6.46
CA PRO A 95 19.49 -2.95 -7.39
C PRO A 95 18.41 -3.67 -8.19
N PHE A 96 18.45 -3.59 -9.51
CA PHE A 96 17.44 -4.17 -10.40
C PHE A 96 17.19 -5.65 -10.10
N ILE A 97 18.26 -6.39 -9.81
CA ILE A 97 18.26 -7.83 -9.54
C ILE A 97 17.46 -8.17 -8.28
N SER A 98 17.38 -7.28 -7.28
CA SER A 98 16.63 -7.54 -6.04
C SER A 98 15.11 -7.58 -6.24
N LEU A 99 14.63 -7.09 -7.39
CA LEU A 99 13.21 -7.12 -7.76
C LEU A 99 12.85 -8.34 -8.61
N MET A 100 13.85 -9.09 -9.10
CA MET A 100 13.64 -10.22 -9.98
C MET A 100 13.28 -11.48 -9.19
N LYS A 101 12.40 -12.29 -9.78
CA LYS A 101 12.09 -13.65 -9.33
C LYS A 101 12.21 -14.60 -10.51
N ILE A 102 12.59 -15.85 -10.23
CA ILE A 102 12.53 -16.91 -11.23
C ILE A 102 11.08 -17.40 -11.28
N LEU A 103 10.40 -17.19 -12.41
CA LEU A 103 9.04 -17.69 -12.59
C LEU A 103 9.07 -19.16 -13.02
N PRO A 104 8.42 -20.07 -12.28
CA PRO A 104 8.23 -21.45 -12.73
C PRO A 104 7.50 -21.52 -14.07
N LYS A 105 7.76 -22.59 -14.83
CA LYS A 105 7.21 -22.85 -16.17
C LYS A 105 5.74 -22.43 -16.33
N GLY A 106 5.46 -21.54 -17.29
CA GLY A 106 4.09 -21.27 -17.76
C GLY A 106 3.65 -19.79 -17.88
N GLN A 107 4.43 -18.83 -17.38
CA GLN A 107 4.06 -17.39 -17.38
C GLN A 107 5.03 -16.48 -18.16
N GLY A 108 5.76 -17.00 -19.15
CA GLY A 108 6.78 -16.26 -19.92
C GLY A 108 6.35 -15.79 -21.32
N SER A 109 6.72 -14.55 -21.65
CA SER A 109 6.53 -13.84 -22.93
C SER A 109 7.26 -14.49 -24.13
N LYS A 110 6.71 -14.34 -25.35
CA LYS A 110 7.10 -15.05 -26.60
C LYS A 110 8.42 -14.59 -27.26
N TYR A 111 9.20 -13.70 -26.64
CA TYR A 111 10.30 -12.99 -27.31
C TYR A 111 11.71 -13.53 -27.07
N LEU A 112 11.88 -14.62 -26.31
CA LEU A 112 13.20 -15.25 -26.06
C LEU A 112 13.16 -16.72 -26.51
N LYS A 113 13.63 -16.98 -27.74
CA LYS A 113 13.52 -18.28 -28.42
C LYS A 113 14.54 -19.35 -27.99
N SER A 114 15.48 -19.04 -27.09
CA SER A 114 16.58 -19.94 -26.71
C SER A 114 16.62 -20.36 -25.23
N ALA A 115 15.80 -19.77 -24.35
CA ALA A 115 15.72 -20.16 -22.95
C ALA A 115 14.54 -21.10 -22.70
N SER A 116 14.74 -22.17 -21.93
CA SER A 116 13.65 -23.00 -21.41
C SER A 116 12.64 -22.12 -20.68
N LYS A 117 11.37 -22.26 -21.03
CA LYS A 117 10.21 -21.38 -20.74
C LYS A 117 9.83 -21.24 -19.23
N GLY A 118 10.74 -21.52 -18.30
CA GLY A 118 10.52 -21.51 -16.85
C GLY A 118 11.72 -21.18 -15.97
N ASP A 119 12.80 -20.63 -16.54
CA ASP A 119 14.01 -20.25 -15.79
C ASP A 119 14.39 -18.75 -15.98
N LEU A 120 13.51 -17.96 -16.58
CA LEU A 120 13.80 -16.55 -16.87
C LEU A 120 13.60 -15.68 -15.62
N PRO A 121 14.61 -14.88 -15.23
CA PRO A 121 14.42 -13.90 -14.19
C PRO A 121 13.51 -12.79 -14.72
N VAL A 122 12.43 -12.52 -14.01
CA VAL A 122 11.50 -11.44 -14.36
C VAL A 122 11.11 -10.64 -13.13
N ILE A 123 10.70 -9.39 -13.34
CA ILE A 123 10.00 -8.63 -12.31
C ILE A 123 8.52 -9.03 -12.40
N PRO A 124 7.95 -9.71 -11.39
CA PRO A 124 6.55 -10.09 -11.42
C PRO A 124 5.66 -8.86 -11.39
N SER A 125 4.52 -8.90 -12.06
CA SER A 125 3.46 -7.90 -11.88
C SER A 125 2.98 -7.92 -10.43
N ALA A 126 2.69 -6.74 -9.88
CA ALA A 126 2.10 -6.60 -8.55
C ALA A 126 0.56 -6.53 -8.68
N PRO A 127 -0.18 -7.63 -8.44
CA PRO A 127 -1.63 -7.59 -8.42
C PRO A 127 -2.15 -6.83 -7.19
N VAL A 128 -3.45 -6.52 -7.18
CA VAL A 128 -4.11 -5.94 -6.01
C VAL A 128 -3.97 -6.88 -4.82
N ASP A 129 -3.50 -6.36 -3.69
CA ASP A 129 -3.51 -7.08 -2.42
C ASP A 129 -4.91 -7.06 -1.81
N LEU A 130 -5.56 -8.22 -1.75
CA LEU A 130 -6.89 -8.39 -1.17
C LEU A 130 -6.91 -8.19 0.35
N ASN A 131 -5.74 -8.15 1.00
CA ASN A 131 -5.58 -7.78 2.40
C ASN A 131 -5.10 -6.34 2.59
N GLY A 132 -4.82 -5.61 1.50
CA GLY A 132 -4.33 -4.23 1.52
C GLY A 132 -5.36 -3.23 2.04
N LYS A 133 -4.89 -2.07 2.51
CA LYS A 133 -5.74 -1.02 3.10
C LYS A 133 -6.75 -0.48 2.08
N ALA A 134 -6.31 -0.24 0.84
CA ALA A 134 -7.16 0.28 -0.21
C ALA A 134 -8.30 -0.68 -0.58
N TYR A 135 -8.01 -1.99 -0.70
CA TYR A 135 -9.04 -2.97 -1.02
C TYR A 135 -10.05 -3.14 0.13
N ARG A 136 -9.59 -3.12 1.38
CA ARG A 136 -10.50 -3.14 2.55
C ARG A 136 -11.40 -1.90 2.57
N SER A 137 -10.85 -0.71 2.33
CA SER A 137 -11.61 0.55 2.22
C SER A 137 -12.70 0.44 1.14
N LEU A 138 -12.35 -0.11 -0.04
CA LEU A 138 -13.31 -0.38 -1.11
C LEU A 138 -14.42 -1.36 -0.65
N LYS A 139 -14.09 -2.46 0.03
CA LYS A 139 -15.07 -3.46 0.47
C LYS A 139 -16.08 -2.90 1.48
N ILE A 140 -15.64 -2.01 2.37
CA ILE A 140 -16.52 -1.31 3.31
C ILE A 140 -17.48 -0.39 2.53
N ALA A 141 -16.95 0.38 1.57
CA ALA A 141 -17.75 1.30 0.78
C ALA A 141 -18.78 0.58 -0.13
N LEU A 142 -18.39 -0.56 -0.73
CA LEU A 142 -19.22 -1.35 -1.62
C LEU A 142 -20.56 -1.79 -1.00
N GLN A 143 -20.61 -2.04 0.31
CA GLN A 143 -21.86 -2.42 1.00
C GLN A 143 -22.95 -1.38 0.84
N LYS A 144 -22.58 -0.08 0.84
CA LYS A 144 -23.51 1.02 0.61
C LYS A 144 -23.70 1.30 -0.88
N TRP A 145 -22.60 1.34 -1.65
CA TRP A 145 -22.64 1.67 -3.07
C TRP A 145 -23.44 0.69 -3.93
N GLN A 146 -23.62 -0.55 -3.47
CA GLN A 146 -24.42 -1.55 -4.19
C GLN A 146 -25.92 -1.23 -4.18
N MET A 147 -26.43 -0.60 -3.11
CA MET A 147 -27.87 -0.42 -2.88
C MET A 147 -28.29 1.07 -2.90
N GLU A 148 -27.35 1.99 -2.70
CA GLU A 148 -27.61 3.43 -2.61
C GLU A 148 -26.93 4.20 -3.75
N ASP A 149 -27.60 5.25 -4.24
CA ASP A 149 -27.04 6.17 -5.23
C ASP A 149 -25.98 7.09 -4.61
N ARG A 150 -24.74 6.61 -4.55
CA ARG A 150 -23.58 7.30 -3.96
C ARG A 150 -22.55 7.70 -5.00
N PHE A 151 -22.99 8.30 -6.10
CA PHE A 151 -22.10 8.71 -7.20
C PHE A 151 -21.19 9.87 -6.78
N CYS A 152 -19.94 9.82 -7.27
CA CYS A 152 -18.98 10.91 -7.13
C CYS A 152 -18.65 11.45 -8.53
N ASN A 153 -18.64 12.77 -8.69
CA ASN A 153 -18.23 13.44 -9.91
C ASN A 153 -16.91 14.20 -9.65
N PRO A 154 -15.74 13.60 -9.94
CA PRO A 154 -14.44 14.17 -9.58
C PRO A 154 -14.05 15.39 -10.45
N GLY A 155 -14.73 15.62 -11.56
CA GLY A 155 -14.36 16.67 -12.52
C GLY A 155 -13.06 16.38 -13.30
N PRO A 156 -12.64 17.30 -14.19
CA PRO A 156 -11.40 17.18 -14.95
C PRO A 156 -10.15 17.41 -14.08
N ILE A 157 -9.00 16.90 -14.52
CA ILE A 157 -7.69 17.21 -13.93
C ILE A 157 -7.49 18.74 -13.94
N GLN A 158 -7.16 19.29 -12.77
CA GLN A 158 -6.84 20.70 -12.61
C GLN A 158 -5.32 20.88 -12.56
N PHE A 159 -4.83 21.96 -13.17
CA PHE A 159 -3.40 22.32 -13.17
C PHE A 159 -3.09 23.50 -12.23
N GLU A 160 -4.12 24.16 -11.73
CA GLU A 160 -4.03 25.30 -10.82
C GLU A 160 -4.94 25.09 -9.60
N GLY A 161 -4.67 25.83 -8.52
CA GLY A 161 -5.43 25.77 -7.27
C GLY A 161 -5.19 24.49 -6.45
N ASN A 162 -6.04 24.26 -5.45
CA ASN A 162 -5.81 23.16 -4.49
C ASN A 162 -5.96 21.76 -5.13
N ALA A 163 -6.86 21.63 -6.11
CA ALA A 163 -7.16 20.36 -6.76
C ALA A 163 -6.01 19.83 -7.62
N SER A 164 -5.07 20.67 -8.05
CA SER A 164 -3.88 20.21 -8.79
C SER A 164 -2.95 19.37 -7.92
N ASN A 165 -3.01 19.52 -6.59
CA ASN A 165 -2.17 18.74 -5.67
C ASN A 165 -2.76 17.37 -5.31
N TYR A 166 -3.92 17.00 -5.88
CA TYR A 166 -4.53 15.71 -5.61
C TYR A 166 -3.73 14.58 -6.28
N TYR A 167 -3.59 13.48 -5.55
CA TYR A 167 -2.95 12.25 -6.01
C TYR A 167 -3.91 11.07 -5.84
N ASN A 168 -3.55 9.92 -6.41
CA ASN A 168 -4.43 8.78 -6.48
C ASN A 168 -4.87 8.28 -5.08
N ARG A 169 -6.16 7.94 -4.93
CA ARG A 169 -6.76 7.45 -3.68
C ARG A 169 -6.07 6.20 -3.12
N ILE A 170 -5.60 5.28 -3.97
CA ILE A 170 -4.91 4.06 -3.55
C ILE A 170 -3.61 4.43 -2.82
N LEU A 171 -2.84 5.39 -3.35
CA LEU A 171 -1.61 5.86 -2.69
C LEU A 171 -1.94 6.45 -1.32
N PHE A 172 -3.01 7.25 -1.23
CA PHE A 172 -3.49 7.79 0.04
C PHE A 172 -3.82 6.67 1.04
N GLU A 173 -4.69 5.73 0.68
CA GLU A 173 -5.16 4.67 1.59
C GLU A 173 -4.03 3.76 2.06
N GLU A 174 -3.05 3.46 1.20
CA GLU A 174 -1.94 2.58 1.55
C GLU A 174 -0.85 3.29 2.37
N GLN A 175 -0.55 4.56 2.09
CA GLN A 175 0.69 5.18 2.56
C GLN A 175 0.52 6.44 3.43
N SER A 176 -0.63 7.11 3.41
CA SER A 176 -0.81 8.40 4.12
C SER A 176 -0.62 8.28 5.62
N GLU A 177 -1.27 7.29 6.25
CA GLU A 177 -1.18 7.03 7.69
C GLU A 177 0.27 6.72 8.10
N TYR A 178 0.94 5.85 7.34
CA TYR A 178 2.34 5.51 7.59
C TYR A 178 3.25 6.74 7.51
N PHE A 179 3.05 7.56 6.48
CA PHE A 179 3.80 8.78 6.28
C PHE A 179 3.61 9.78 7.44
N GLU A 180 2.38 10.02 7.86
CA GLU A 180 2.09 10.92 8.99
C GLU A 180 2.62 10.37 10.31
N MET A 181 2.47 9.06 10.58
CA MET A 181 3.08 8.43 11.76
C MET A 181 4.59 8.63 11.80
N LEU A 182 5.29 8.46 10.66
CA LEU A 182 6.73 8.66 10.58
C LEU A 182 7.11 10.12 10.94
N ARG A 183 6.35 11.09 10.43
CA ARG A 183 6.56 12.52 10.74
C ARG A 183 6.33 12.83 12.22
N TYR A 184 5.28 12.26 12.82
CA TYR A 184 5.04 12.44 14.25
C TYR A 184 6.15 11.86 15.10
N VAL A 185 6.64 10.65 14.78
CA VAL A 185 7.76 10.03 15.49
C VAL A 185 9.03 10.89 15.39
N GLU A 186 9.35 11.41 14.20
CA GLU A 186 10.50 12.31 14.01
C GLU A 186 10.35 13.61 14.83
N CYS A 187 9.15 14.21 14.83
CA CYS A 187 8.83 15.38 15.62
C CYS A 187 9.02 15.12 17.13
N TYR A 188 8.47 14.02 17.64
CA TYR A 188 8.60 13.65 19.05
C TYR A 188 10.04 13.33 19.43
N ALA A 189 10.82 12.70 18.57
CA ALA A 189 12.23 12.46 18.81
C ALA A 189 13.02 13.78 18.94
N ASN A 190 12.71 14.78 18.11
CA ASN A 190 13.33 16.10 18.20
C ASN A 190 12.92 16.83 19.49
N ILE A 191 11.63 16.78 19.85
CA ILE A 191 11.15 17.34 21.12
C ILE A 191 11.86 16.69 22.30
N LEU A 192 11.96 15.35 22.33
CA LEU A 192 12.67 14.64 23.40
C LEU A 192 14.15 15.01 23.48
N LYS A 193 14.81 15.14 22.32
CA LYS A 193 16.20 15.62 22.26
C LYS A 193 16.34 17.01 22.87
N ASP A 194 15.39 17.90 22.62
CA ASP A 194 15.41 19.27 23.13
C ASP A 194 14.97 19.38 24.60
N THR A 195 14.11 18.51 25.09
CA THR A 195 13.70 18.49 26.50
C THR A 195 14.74 17.82 27.38
N CYS A 196 15.43 16.78 26.93
CA CYS A 196 16.47 16.06 27.69
C CYS A 196 17.83 16.81 27.71
N ARG A 197 17.84 18.05 28.22
CA ARG A 197 19.04 18.89 28.40
C ARG A 197 19.52 18.89 29.85
N PHE A 198 20.71 19.44 30.09
CA PHE A 198 21.26 19.58 31.44
C PHE A 198 20.30 20.40 32.33
N GLY A 199 19.97 19.88 33.52
CA GLY A 199 19.04 20.51 34.46
C GLY A 199 17.65 19.85 34.57
N VAL A 200 17.34 18.83 33.76
CA VAL A 200 16.11 18.03 33.94
C VAL A 200 16.16 17.14 35.17
N SER A 201 14.99 16.76 35.71
CA SER A 201 14.92 15.85 36.85
C SER A 201 15.47 14.46 36.49
N ALA A 202 16.19 13.86 37.44
CA ALA A 202 16.78 12.54 37.25
C ALA A 202 15.72 11.46 36.97
N ASP A 203 14.53 11.57 37.59
CA ASP A 203 13.45 10.60 37.40
C ASP A 203 12.81 10.68 36.02
N TYR A 204 12.61 11.90 35.49
CA TYR A 204 12.16 12.08 34.11
C TYR A 204 13.18 11.49 33.12
N LEU A 205 14.46 11.80 33.31
CA LEU A 205 15.53 11.31 32.44
C LEU A 205 15.65 9.77 32.47
N LYS A 206 15.52 9.15 33.65
CA LYS A 206 15.49 7.68 33.79
C LYS A 206 14.32 7.05 33.03
N ASN A 207 13.12 7.64 33.13
CA ASN A 207 11.95 7.13 32.42
C ASN A 207 12.13 7.21 30.90
N VAL A 208 12.61 8.35 30.39
CA VAL A 208 12.90 8.53 28.96
C VAL A 208 13.98 7.55 28.50
N PHE A 209 15.04 7.39 29.29
CA PHE A 209 16.12 6.44 29.00
C PHE A 209 15.60 5.00 28.87
N VAL A 210 14.83 4.52 29.85
CA VAL A 210 14.28 3.15 29.82
C VAL A 210 13.36 2.92 28.63
N GLN A 211 12.48 3.89 28.32
CA GLN A 211 11.57 3.78 27.18
C GLN A 211 12.31 3.77 25.84
N LEU A 212 13.27 4.68 25.64
CA LEU A 212 14.07 4.74 24.41
C LEU A 212 14.94 3.50 24.25
N CYS A 213 15.58 3.04 25.34
CA CYS A 213 16.33 1.79 25.33
C CYS A 213 15.42 0.61 24.95
N GLY A 214 14.23 0.50 25.54
CA GLY A 214 13.26 -0.54 25.18
C GLY A 214 12.91 -0.53 23.69
N MET A 215 12.65 0.65 23.12
CA MET A 215 12.37 0.79 21.68
C MET A 215 13.57 0.40 20.81
N LEU A 216 14.79 0.78 21.19
CA LEU A 216 16.00 0.39 20.45
C LEU A 216 16.27 -1.11 20.53
N VAL A 217 16.04 -1.74 21.69
CA VAL A 217 16.17 -3.20 21.81
C VAL A 217 15.15 -3.90 20.92
N LEU A 218 13.89 -3.43 20.86
CA LEU A 218 12.91 -3.99 19.92
C LEU A 218 13.37 -3.88 18.46
N ALA A 219 13.96 -2.74 18.09
CA ALA A 219 14.39 -2.48 16.71
C ALA A 219 15.60 -3.32 16.29
N TYR A 220 16.58 -3.50 17.17
CA TYR A 220 17.87 -4.12 16.82
C TYR A 220 18.05 -5.54 17.37
N LYS A 221 17.29 -5.94 18.38
CA LYS A 221 17.38 -7.24 19.08
C LYS A 221 16.00 -7.76 19.52
N PRO A 222 15.06 -7.98 18.59
CA PRO A 222 13.68 -8.37 18.93
C PRO A 222 13.59 -9.69 19.73
N ASN A 223 14.55 -10.60 19.54
CA ASN A 223 14.58 -11.90 20.22
C ASN A 223 15.15 -11.84 21.66
N ASP A 224 15.93 -10.81 21.99
CA ASP A 224 16.58 -10.67 23.32
C ASP A 224 15.58 -10.26 24.42
N ILE A 225 14.46 -9.65 24.04
CA ILE A 225 13.40 -9.26 24.97
C ILE A 225 12.63 -10.51 25.44
N LEU A 226 12.34 -11.42 24.51
CA LEU A 226 11.66 -12.67 24.81
C LEU A 226 12.52 -13.63 25.61
N SER A 227 13.86 -13.63 25.40
CA SER A 227 14.77 -14.48 26.17
C SER A 227 14.94 -14.06 27.63
N ASN A 228 14.68 -12.78 27.96
CA ASN A 228 14.80 -12.23 29.31
C ASN A 228 13.45 -12.05 30.02
N MET A 229 12.33 -12.44 29.39
CA MET A 229 11.05 -12.47 30.08
C MET A 229 11.09 -13.57 31.14
N PRO A 230 10.79 -13.26 32.42
CA PRO A 230 10.66 -14.31 33.42
C PRO A 230 9.57 -15.28 32.95
N TYR A 231 9.80 -16.58 33.10
CA TYR A 231 8.75 -17.58 32.94
C TYR A 231 7.68 -17.29 34.00
N ILE A 232 6.66 -16.54 33.59
CA ILE A 232 5.44 -16.41 34.35
C ILE A 232 4.74 -17.74 34.11
N GLY A 233 4.51 -18.51 35.17
CA GLY A 233 3.83 -19.80 35.12
C GLY A 233 2.51 -19.74 34.34
N SER A 234 1.91 -20.90 34.11
CA SER A 234 0.64 -20.94 33.39
C SER A 234 -0.43 -20.10 34.11
N ILE A 235 -1.48 -19.71 33.40
CA ILE A 235 -2.62 -19.03 34.03
C ILE A 235 -3.22 -19.89 35.15
N GLU A 236 -3.06 -21.20 35.06
CA GLU A 236 -3.51 -22.18 36.05
C GLU A 236 -2.66 -22.07 37.34
N ASP A 237 -1.34 -21.86 37.22
CA ASP A 237 -0.45 -21.61 38.36
C ASP A 237 -0.86 -20.34 39.14
N TYR A 238 -1.36 -19.32 38.43
CA TYR A 238 -1.89 -18.10 39.06
C TYR A 238 -3.18 -18.37 39.83
N TYR A 239 -4.13 -19.13 39.25
CA TYR A 239 -5.38 -19.47 39.93
C TYR A 239 -5.15 -20.37 41.15
N ASP A 240 -4.18 -21.28 41.09
CA ASP A 240 -3.80 -22.12 42.22
C ASP A 240 -3.17 -21.30 43.35
N TRP A 241 -2.28 -20.36 43.02
CA TRP A 241 -1.74 -19.40 44.00
C TRP A 241 -2.84 -18.54 44.64
N GLU A 242 -3.78 -18.02 43.85
CA GLU A 242 -4.87 -17.19 44.35
C GLU A 242 -5.82 -17.98 45.27
N ASN A 243 -6.11 -19.23 44.91
CA ASN A 243 -6.91 -20.15 45.72
C ASN A 243 -6.21 -20.54 47.02
N GLN A 244 -4.89 -20.77 46.99
CA GLN A 244 -4.10 -21.01 48.20
C GLN A 244 -4.09 -19.79 49.13
N ARG A 245 -3.94 -18.57 48.57
CA ARG A 245 -3.99 -17.33 49.34
C ARG A 245 -5.35 -17.12 50.03
N LYS A 246 -6.45 -17.43 49.34
CA LYS A 246 -7.81 -17.35 49.91
C LYS A 246 -8.09 -18.40 50.99
N ARG A 247 -7.33 -19.50 51.05
CA ARG A 247 -7.43 -20.52 52.10
C ARG A 247 -6.61 -20.18 53.35
N MET A 248 -5.71 -19.19 53.26
CA MET A 248 -4.84 -18.75 54.36
C MET A 248 -5.36 -17.49 55.08
N ASN A 249 -6.44 -16.88 54.59
CA ASN A 249 -7.22 -15.83 55.27
C ASN A 249 -8.57 -16.38 55.70
#